data_AF-A0A3P1WWU3-F1
#
_entry.id   AF-A0A3P1WWU3-F1
#
_cell.length_a   1.000
_cell.length_b   1.000
_cell.length_c   1.000
_cell.angle_alpha   90.00
_cell.angle_beta   90.00
_cell.angle_gamma   90.00
#
_symmetry.space_group_name_H-M   'P 1'
#
loop_
_entity.id
_entity.type
_entity.pdbx_description
1 polymer ?
#
loop_
_entity_poly.entity_id
_entity_poly.type
_entity_poly.pdbx_seq_one_letter_code
_entity_poly.pdbx_strand_id
1 'polypeptide(L)'
;MNAMTETEQIAGEKLLAETIANHFPGARVVTDDDEYTVELGEGLPSITCEILELRDEAPFAAFIRLVIEGGRLGAPGALVTASGYGDHPLAAIVTAGCNWACAFGPVLLTGIDRPDLITTEGPDVEQFETTVGGRRYRVTVSHLDRAINLGAEAVAEWRERLGGPSALTRRVLASGTIPHSRSVDVLPLGCFAGIGPSPLAEVKFGASDWDASTRLLEGLGSIDDGYVMLREWALLTPVEAPPALTRQSLQATLDLLRGQLHNPHSEAGWHGGRAHGMRLGDPGRIDGVTLPRDLAWFVDQIAASGAGPGYGLDLQPGEDGWVQLATAGCGDDWGLKLEDGTVWLDSRGSDGELRQVAPSFSAWYEAWLDNAVRGGGPFGDVPHHSHAAINALAQVLEDDSVEDLSGLRIALQSEEGEPIGPCHACESTYADFDIPGTAFDPEDNEPTVMDRL
;
A
#
# COMPACT_ATOMS: atom_id res chain seq x y z
N MET A 1 29.03 -10.62 -4.18
CA MET A 1 27.81 -10.84 -3.39
C MET A 1 27.41 -12.28 -3.59
N ASN A 2 27.59 -13.12 -2.57
CA ASN A 2 26.94 -14.42 -2.58
C ASN A 2 25.52 -14.18 -2.07
N ALA A 3 24.52 -14.50 -2.88
CA ALA A 3 23.16 -14.61 -2.38
C ALA A 3 23.14 -15.67 -1.27
N MET A 4 22.36 -15.43 -0.20
CA MET A 4 22.11 -16.46 0.80
C MET A 4 21.57 -17.71 0.12
N THR A 5 21.94 -18.89 0.61
CA THR A 5 21.23 -20.09 0.16
C THR A 5 19.80 -20.03 0.67
N GLU A 6 18.84 -20.51 -0.12
CA GLU A 6 17.41 -20.59 0.24
C GLU A 6 17.19 -21.22 1.63
N THR A 7 18.03 -22.19 2.00
CA THR A 7 18.00 -22.84 3.32
C THR A 7 18.42 -21.91 4.47
N GLU A 8 19.39 -21.02 4.25
CA GLU A 8 19.83 -20.04 5.25
C GLU A 8 18.82 -18.92 5.43
N GLN A 9 18.10 -18.56 4.36
CA GLN A 9 17.03 -17.55 4.41
C GLN A 9 15.85 -18.04 5.24
N ILE A 10 15.33 -19.24 4.94
CA ILE A 10 14.25 -19.89 5.70
C ILE A 10 14.61 -20.01 7.18
N ALA A 11 15.84 -20.42 7.51
CA ALA A 11 16.30 -20.52 8.88
C ALA A 11 16.39 -19.14 9.58
N GLY A 12 16.76 -18.10 8.85
CA GLY A 12 16.84 -16.72 9.34
C GLY A 12 15.47 -16.10 9.61
N GLU A 13 14.51 -16.25 8.69
CA GLU A 13 13.15 -15.73 8.82
C GLU A 13 12.39 -16.41 9.96
N LYS A 14 12.60 -17.72 10.13
CA LYS A 14 12.12 -18.43 11.32
C LYS A 14 12.66 -17.83 12.61
N LEU A 15 13.97 -17.59 12.70
CA LEU A 15 14.60 -16.98 13.87
C LEU A 15 14.05 -15.57 14.14
N LEU A 16 13.82 -14.78 13.08
CA LEU A 16 13.21 -13.47 13.17
C LEU A 16 11.80 -13.55 13.76
N ALA A 17 10.94 -14.41 13.22
CA ALA A 17 9.58 -14.61 13.69
C ALA A 17 9.53 -15.10 15.15
N GLU A 18 10.37 -16.07 15.52
CA GLU A 18 10.49 -16.54 16.91
C GLU A 18 10.97 -15.42 17.85
N THR A 19 11.93 -14.61 17.40
CA THR A 19 12.40 -13.45 18.18
C THR A 19 11.27 -12.48 18.42
N ILE A 20 10.53 -12.10 17.38
CA ILE A 20 9.39 -11.17 17.49
C ILE A 20 8.31 -11.76 18.38
N ALA A 21 7.88 -13.00 18.17
CA ALA A 21 6.84 -13.66 18.95
C ALA A 21 7.12 -13.65 20.47
N ASN A 22 8.38 -13.79 20.87
CA ASN A 22 8.77 -13.76 22.29
C ASN A 22 8.50 -12.43 23.00
N HIS A 23 8.28 -11.33 22.26
CA HIS A 23 7.90 -10.04 22.84
C HIS A 23 6.38 -9.90 23.08
N PHE A 24 5.56 -10.80 22.54
CA PHE A 24 4.10 -10.72 22.61
C PHE A 24 3.52 -11.92 23.37
N PRO A 25 2.89 -11.70 24.54
CA PRO A 25 2.32 -12.80 25.32
C PRO A 25 1.29 -13.61 24.54
N GLY A 26 1.52 -14.91 24.42
CA GLY A 26 0.61 -15.83 23.74
C GLY A 26 0.72 -15.82 22.22
N ALA A 27 1.65 -15.06 21.64
CA ALA A 27 1.91 -15.12 20.21
C ALA A 27 2.49 -16.48 19.80
N ARG A 28 2.18 -16.90 18.57
CA ARG A 28 2.67 -18.16 17.98
C ARG A 28 3.25 -17.89 16.60
N VAL A 29 4.30 -18.64 16.26
CA VAL A 29 4.84 -18.66 14.90
C VAL A 29 4.10 -19.74 14.10
N VAL A 30 3.66 -19.37 12.90
CA VAL A 30 2.99 -20.21 11.92
C VAL A 30 3.78 -20.15 10.63
N THR A 31 3.74 -21.23 9.87
CA THR A 31 4.38 -21.32 8.55
C THR A 31 3.34 -21.73 7.53
N ASP A 32 3.26 -21.00 6.44
CA ASP A 32 2.44 -21.29 5.26
C ASP A 32 3.25 -20.89 4.02
N ASP A 33 3.32 -21.76 3.00
CA ASP A 33 4.07 -21.53 1.75
C ASP A 33 5.47 -20.89 1.91
N ASP A 34 6.27 -21.41 2.86
CA ASP A 34 7.62 -20.93 3.23
C ASP A 34 7.69 -19.52 3.85
N GLU A 35 6.56 -18.86 4.12
CA GLU A 35 6.49 -17.62 4.88
C GLU A 35 6.37 -17.88 6.39
N TYR A 36 7.04 -17.05 7.20
CA TYR A 36 6.98 -17.11 8.66
C TYR A 36 6.13 -15.98 9.23
N THR A 37 4.98 -16.34 9.80
CA THR A 37 3.99 -15.40 10.31
C THR A 37 3.83 -15.53 11.81
N VAL A 38 3.95 -14.41 12.53
CA VAL A 38 3.65 -14.31 13.95
C VAL A 38 2.18 -13.96 14.12
N GLU A 39 1.40 -14.88 14.66
CA GLU A 39 0.03 -14.59 15.08
C GLU A 39 0.01 -14.12 16.53
N LEU A 40 -0.50 -12.90 16.76
CA LEU A 40 -0.55 -12.31 18.09
C LEU A 40 -1.71 -12.83 18.95
N GLY A 41 -2.74 -13.43 18.32
CA GLY A 41 -3.93 -13.97 18.98
C GLY A 41 -5.22 -13.64 18.23
N GLU A 42 -6.34 -14.19 18.69
CA GLU A 42 -7.65 -14.00 18.05
C GLU A 42 -8.05 -12.50 18.01
N GLY A 43 -8.43 -12.03 16.82
CA GLY A 43 -8.82 -10.64 16.58
C GLY A 43 -7.68 -9.62 16.62
N LEU A 44 -6.44 -10.08 16.80
CA LEU A 44 -5.23 -9.25 16.70
C LEU A 44 -4.59 -9.39 15.31
N PRO A 45 -3.75 -8.42 14.92
CA PRO A 45 -3.00 -8.52 13.67
C PRO A 45 -2.01 -9.70 13.66
N SER A 46 -1.71 -10.21 12.47
CA SER A 46 -0.57 -11.09 12.19
C SER A 46 0.63 -10.27 11.70
N ILE A 47 1.83 -10.84 11.80
CA ILE A 47 3.07 -10.22 11.33
C ILE A 47 3.86 -11.21 10.49
N THR A 48 3.83 -11.07 9.17
CA THR A 48 4.69 -11.83 8.26
C THR A 48 6.11 -11.23 8.29
N CYS A 49 7.10 -12.09 8.46
CA CYS A 49 8.48 -11.71 8.73
C CYS A 49 9.40 -12.07 7.58
N GLU A 50 10.16 -11.09 7.07
CA GLU A 50 11.06 -11.30 5.94
C GLU A 50 12.39 -10.58 6.13
N ILE A 51 13.46 -11.22 5.64
CA ILE A 51 14.81 -10.64 5.62
C ILE A 51 15.10 -10.15 4.20
N LEU A 52 15.11 -8.82 4.03
CA LEU A 52 15.41 -8.19 2.74
C LEU A 52 16.90 -8.30 2.38
N GLU A 53 17.76 -8.09 3.38
CA GLU A 53 19.21 -8.16 3.20
C GLU A 53 19.87 -8.66 4.48
N LEU A 54 20.73 -9.67 4.34
CA LEU A 54 21.63 -10.11 5.40
C LEU A 54 23.07 -9.93 4.92
N ARG A 55 23.87 -9.20 5.70
CA ARG A 55 25.30 -9.09 5.48
C ARG A 55 26.03 -10.18 6.24
N ASP A 56 26.67 -11.06 5.49
CA ASP A 56 27.48 -12.19 5.95
C ASP A 56 28.95 -11.82 6.22
N GLU A 57 29.31 -10.55 6.01
CA GLU A 57 30.62 -9.98 6.32
C GLU A 57 30.50 -8.76 7.24
N ALA A 58 31.57 -8.46 7.98
CA ALA A 58 31.62 -7.32 8.88
C ALA A 58 31.58 -5.98 8.10
N PRO A 59 30.76 -4.99 8.53
CA PRO A 59 29.85 -5.05 9.67
C PRO A 59 28.59 -5.88 9.36
N PHE A 60 28.34 -6.91 10.17
CA PHE A 60 27.17 -7.78 10.00
C PHE A 60 25.90 -6.98 10.29
N ALA A 61 24.93 -7.11 9.41
CA ALA A 61 23.68 -6.38 9.47
C ALA A 61 22.54 -7.24 8.92
N ALA A 62 21.35 -7.07 9.46
CA ALA A 62 20.11 -7.62 8.94
C ALA A 62 19.13 -6.47 8.72
N PHE A 63 18.56 -6.38 7.53
CA PHE A 63 17.51 -5.44 7.16
C PHE A 63 16.24 -6.25 6.95
N ILE A 64 15.19 -5.93 7.72
CA ILE A 64 13.97 -6.73 7.78
C ILE A 64 12.78 -5.94 7.27
N ARG A 65 11.84 -6.65 6.68
CA ARG A 65 10.49 -6.19 6.32
C ARG A 65 9.48 -6.98 7.14
N LEU A 66 8.51 -6.26 7.70
CA LEU A 66 7.40 -6.84 8.45
C LEU A 66 6.10 -6.36 7.82
N VAL A 67 5.27 -7.30 7.39
CA VAL A 67 3.92 -7.04 6.87
C VAL A 67 2.92 -7.36 7.98
N ILE A 68 2.14 -6.36 8.39
CA ILE A 68 1.25 -6.44 9.56
C ILE A 68 -0.19 -6.28 9.10
N GLU A 69 -1.00 -7.32 9.22
CA GLU A 69 -2.32 -7.36 8.62
C GLU A 69 -3.41 -7.81 9.58
N GLY A 70 -4.64 -7.42 9.29
CA GLY A 70 -5.82 -7.84 10.04
C GLY A 70 -5.99 -7.11 11.37
N GLY A 71 -6.81 -7.71 12.25
CA GLY A 71 -7.27 -7.07 13.46
C GLY A 71 -7.87 -5.69 13.19
N ARG A 72 -7.40 -4.67 13.91
CA ARG A 72 -7.84 -3.28 13.73
C ARG A 72 -7.13 -2.50 12.63
N LEU A 73 -6.09 -3.06 11.99
CA LEU A 73 -5.44 -2.44 10.84
C LEU A 73 -6.22 -2.72 9.54
N GLY A 74 -7.09 -3.74 9.56
CA GLY A 74 -7.84 -4.19 8.39
C GLY A 74 -6.96 -4.94 7.39
N ALA A 75 -7.52 -5.24 6.22
CA ALA A 75 -6.81 -5.95 5.16
C ALA A 75 -5.61 -5.18 4.59
N PRO A 76 -5.65 -3.84 4.38
CA PRO A 76 -4.49 -3.12 3.82
C PRO A 76 -3.26 -3.10 4.74
N GLY A 77 -3.45 -3.33 6.05
CA GLY A 77 -2.33 -3.55 6.96
C GLY A 77 -1.32 -2.40 7.06
N ALA A 78 -0.08 -2.78 7.38
CA ALA A 78 1.10 -1.92 7.45
C ALA A 78 2.34 -2.65 6.90
N LEU A 79 3.24 -1.90 6.29
CA LEU A 79 4.60 -2.37 5.99
C LEU A 79 5.59 -1.58 6.84
N VAL A 80 6.38 -2.28 7.64
CA VAL A 80 7.37 -1.67 8.55
C VAL A 80 8.74 -2.28 8.31
N THR A 81 9.76 -1.44 8.30
CA THR A 81 11.15 -1.87 8.16
C THR A 81 11.95 -1.56 9.42
N ALA A 82 12.93 -2.40 9.69
CA ALA A 82 13.90 -2.20 10.76
C ALA A 82 15.25 -2.81 10.39
N SER A 83 16.27 -2.49 11.16
CA SER A 83 17.58 -3.09 11.00
C SER A 83 18.23 -3.47 12.33
N GLY A 84 19.11 -4.45 12.25
CA GLY A 84 19.91 -4.94 13.35
C GLY A 84 21.36 -5.12 12.92
N TYR A 85 22.26 -4.97 13.88
CA TYR A 85 23.70 -5.13 13.70
C TYR A 85 24.22 -6.03 14.81
N GLY A 86 25.25 -6.82 14.54
CA GLY A 86 25.79 -7.73 15.54
C GLY A 86 27.18 -8.23 15.19
N ASP A 87 27.70 -9.09 16.08
CA ASP A 87 29.03 -9.69 15.91
C ASP A 87 29.04 -10.87 14.92
N HIS A 88 27.85 -11.32 14.47
CA HIS A 88 27.64 -12.33 13.43
C HIS A 88 26.21 -12.20 12.84
N PRO A 89 25.89 -12.85 11.70
CA PRO A 89 24.61 -12.66 11.01
C PRO A 89 23.37 -12.96 11.87
N LEU A 90 23.34 -14.11 12.57
CA LEU A 90 22.20 -14.45 13.44
C LEU A 90 21.98 -13.43 14.58
N ALA A 91 23.05 -12.83 15.13
CA ALA A 91 22.93 -11.78 16.13
C ALA A 91 22.35 -10.49 15.53
N ALA A 92 22.67 -10.19 14.27
CA ALA A 92 22.07 -9.07 13.56
C ALA A 92 20.57 -9.28 13.33
N ILE A 93 20.12 -10.50 12.98
CA ILE A 93 18.69 -10.85 12.85
C ILE A 93 17.96 -10.66 14.18
N VAL A 94 18.47 -11.26 15.27
CA VAL A 94 17.87 -11.12 16.61
C VAL A 94 17.80 -9.64 17.01
N THR A 95 18.87 -8.89 16.75
CA THR A 95 18.90 -7.45 17.05
C THR A 95 17.86 -6.68 16.25
N ALA A 96 17.63 -7.02 14.97
CA ALA A 96 16.62 -6.38 14.14
C ALA A 96 15.21 -6.62 14.70
N GLY A 97 14.88 -7.88 15.02
CA GLY A 97 13.61 -8.28 15.62
C GLY A 97 13.37 -7.61 16.97
N CYS A 98 14.35 -7.66 17.89
CA CYS A 98 14.25 -7.03 19.20
C CYS A 98 14.10 -5.51 19.11
N ASN A 99 14.86 -4.85 18.23
CA ASN A 99 14.77 -3.41 18.03
C ASN A 99 13.37 -2.99 17.60
N TRP A 100 12.81 -3.68 16.62
CA TRP A 100 11.46 -3.43 16.15
C TRP A 100 10.43 -3.71 17.25
N ALA A 101 10.47 -4.90 17.86
CA ALA A 101 9.47 -5.33 18.82
C ALA A 101 9.44 -4.43 20.07
N CYS A 102 10.61 -4.00 20.56
CA CYS A 102 10.71 -3.10 21.71
C CYS A 102 10.25 -1.67 21.40
N ALA A 103 10.58 -1.13 20.22
CA ALA A 103 10.21 0.24 19.86
C ALA A 103 8.75 0.36 19.39
N PHE A 104 8.29 -0.60 18.58
CA PHE A 104 7.03 -0.49 17.85
C PHE A 104 5.97 -1.50 18.28
N GLY A 105 6.33 -2.59 18.97
CA GLY A 105 5.34 -3.50 19.58
C GLY A 105 4.39 -2.80 20.56
N PRO A 106 4.88 -1.95 21.49
CA PRO A 106 4.02 -1.13 22.34
C PRO A 106 3.14 -0.14 21.60
N VAL A 107 3.62 0.42 20.48
CA VAL A 107 2.82 1.30 19.61
C VAL A 107 1.68 0.53 18.97
N LEU A 108 1.96 -0.67 18.42
CA LEU A 108 0.97 -1.55 17.83
C LEU A 108 -0.14 -1.87 18.84
N LEU A 109 0.24 -2.42 19.99
CA LEU A 109 -0.69 -2.85 21.02
C LEU A 109 -1.48 -1.67 21.61
N THR A 110 -0.85 -0.53 21.85
CA THR A 110 -1.56 0.65 22.36
C THR A 110 -2.51 1.23 21.32
N GLY A 111 -2.09 1.35 20.05
CA GLY A 111 -2.89 1.93 18.97
C GLY A 111 -4.13 1.10 18.62
N ILE A 112 -4.07 -0.22 18.82
CA ILE A 112 -5.22 -1.12 18.65
C ILE A 112 -6.05 -1.30 19.93
N ASP A 113 -5.82 -0.49 20.97
CA ASP A 113 -6.50 -0.54 22.28
C ASP A 113 -6.29 -1.86 23.05
N ARG A 114 -5.09 -2.45 22.96
CA ARG A 114 -4.62 -3.61 23.73
C ARG A 114 -3.33 -3.36 24.53
N PRO A 115 -3.19 -2.24 25.26
CA PRO A 115 -2.00 -1.98 26.06
C PRO A 115 -1.82 -2.99 27.21
N ASP A 116 -2.86 -3.77 27.55
CA ASP A 116 -2.82 -4.85 28.53
C ASP A 116 -1.86 -5.99 28.16
N LEU A 117 -1.50 -6.11 26.88
CA LEU A 117 -0.58 -7.13 26.39
C LEU A 117 0.89 -6.69 26.39
N ILE A 118 1.20 -5.44 26.78
CA ILE A 118 2.56 -4.93 26.81
C ILE A 118 3.29 -5.47 28.04
N THR A 119 4.39 -6.19 27.82
CA THR A 119 5.24 -6.73 28.89
C THR A 119 6.48 -5.89 29.17
N THR A 120 6.86 -5.01 28.24
CA THR A 120 7.98 -4.10 28.40
C THR A 120 7.71 -3.12 29.54
N GLU A 121 8.63 -3.01 30.49
CA GLU A 121 8.53 -2.05 31.60
C GLU A 121 8.83 -0.64 31.08
N GLY A 122 7.91 0.31 31.33
CA GLY A 122 8.06 1.70 30.91
C GLY A 122 8.20 1.88 29.39
N PRO A 123 7.26 1.38 28.57
CA PRO A 123 7.36 1.48 27.12
C PRO A 123 7.35 2.95 26.69
N ASP A 124 8.25 3.31 25.77
CA ASP A 124 8.30 4.65 25.21
C ASP A 124 7.22 4.81 24.14
N VAL A 125 6.06 5.32 24.54
CA VAL A 125 4.91 5.55 23.66
C VAL A 125 4.33 6.93 23.96
N GLU A 126 4.27 7.77 22.94
CA GLU A 126 3.61 9.07 22.99
C GLU A 126 2.20 8.96 22.40
N GLN A 127 1.23 9.65 23.02
CA GLN A 127 -0.11 9.83 22.47
C GLN A 127 -0.50 11.29 22.36
N PHE A 128 -1.11 11.67 21.24
CA PHE A 128 -1.70 12.99 21.04
C PHE A 128 -2.91 12.93 20.09
N GLU A 129 -3.73 13.97 20.08
CA GLU A 129 -4.82 14.10 19.11
C GLU A 129 -4.42 15.01 17.93
N THR A 130 -4.91 14.68 16.74
CA THR A 130 -4.77 15.49 15.54
C THR A 130 -6.04 15.46 14.70
N THR A 131 -6.12 16.28 13.66
CA THR A 131 -7.20 16.25 12.66
C THR A 131 -6.61 16.08 11.26
N VAL A 132 -7.05 15.04 10.55
CA VAL A 132 -6.69 14.77 9.15
C VAL A 132 -7.97 14.74 8.34
N GLY A 133 -8.04 15.53 7.26
CA GLY A 133 -9.23 15.58 6.39
C GLY A 133 -10.53 15.99 7.09
N GLY A 134 -10.45 16.71 8.22
CA GLY A 134 -11.60 17.09 9.03
C GLY A 134 -12.11 16.03 10.00
N ARG A 135 -11.41 14.88 10.13
CA ARG A 135 -11.68 13.84 11.10
C ARG A 135 -10.61 13.82 12.19
N ARG A 136 -11.02 13.69 13.45
CA ARG A 136 -10.08 13.55 14.57
C ARG A 136 -9.53 12.14 14.70
N TYR A 137 -8.25 12.07 15.05
CA TYR A 137 -7.52 10.84 15.32
C TYR A 137 -6.74 10.96 16.62
N ARG A 138 -6.67 9.86 17.38
CA ARG A 138 -5.66 9.66 18.42
C ARG A 138 -4.45 9.01 17.77
N VAL A 139 -3.33 9.69 17.81
CA VAL A 139 -2.05 9.18 17.31
C VAL A 139 -1.32 8.52 18.46
N THR A 140 -0.87 7.29 18.24
CA THR A 140 0.05 6.56 19.12
C THR A 140 1.36 6.41 18.36
N VAL A 141 2.49 6.87 18.89
CA VAL A 141 3.77 6.90 18.17
C VAL A 141 4.93 6.57 19.08
N SER A 142 5.94 5.94 18.49
CA SER A 142 7.27 5.81 19.07
C SER A 142 8.33 5.94 17.98
N HIS A 143 9.59 5.78 18.35
CA HIS A 143 10.72 6.03 17.48
C HIS A 143 11.84 5.00 17.66
N LEU A 144 12.67 4.88 16.63
CA LEU A 144 13.85 4.02 16.60
C LEU A 144 14.98 4.77 15.90
N ASP A 145 15.86 5.39 16.69
CA ASP A 145 16.93 6.22 16.15
C ASP A 145 18.28 5.52 16.12
N ARG A 146 19.09 5.85 15.11
CA ARG A 146 20.42 5.28 14.90
C ARG A 146 21.38 6.35 14.40
N ALA A 147 22.67 6.05 14.53
CA ALA A 147 23.73 6.86 13.97
C ALA A 147 24.83 5.98 13.36
N ILE A 148 25.47 6.48 12.31
CA ILE A 148 26.64 5.88 11.69
C ILE A 148 27.78 6.89 11.76
N ASN A 149 28.94 6.48 12.28
CA ASN A 149 30.12 7.32 12.49
C ASN A 149 29.92 8.53 13.43
N LEU A 150 28.77 8.59 14.10
CA LEU A 150 28.39 9.64 15.03
C LEU A 150 27.89 9.02 16.35
N GLY A 151 27.98 9.78 17.43
CA GLY A 151 27.50 9.37 18.76
C GLY A 151 26.01 9.65 18.98
N ALA A 152 25.47 9.08 20.05
CA ALA A 152 24.08 9.30 20.47
C ALA A 152 23.76 10.79 20.76
N GLU A 153 24.76 11.60 21.11
CA GLU A 153 24.60 13.05 21.29
C GLU A 153 24.12 13.74 20.02
N ALA A 154 24.63 13.35 18.85
CA ALA A 154 24.20 13.91 17.57
C ALA A 154 22.73 13.57 17.27
N VAL A 155 22.30 12.36 17.59
CA VAL A 155 20.89 11.95 17.48
C VAL A 155 20.00 12.82 18.38
N ALA A 156 20.39 12.98 19.64
CA ALA A 156 19.63 13.78 20.60
C ALA A 156 19.53 15.25 20.17
N GLU A 157 20.62 15.85 19.68
CA GLU A 157 20.64 17.21 19.15
C GLU A 157 19.69 17.37 17.96
N TRP A 158 19.72 16.42 17.02
CA TRP A 158 18.80 16.44 15.88
C TRP A 158 17.35 16.30 16.32
N ARG A 159 17.05 15.38 17.26
CA ARG A 159 15.71 15.23 17.82
C ARG A 159 15.22 16.51 18.49
N GLU A 160 16.04 17.13 19.34
CA GLU A 160 15.70 18.39 19.99
C GLU A 160 15.42 19.49 18.96
N ARG A 161 16.29 19.65 17.96
CA ARG A 161 16.11 20.65 16.88
C ARG A 161 14.82 20.43 16.08
N LEU A 162 14.46 19.17 15.82
CA LEU A 162 13.27 18.85 15.03
C LEU A 162 11.97 18.99 15.82
N GLY A 163 12.05 19.07 17.16
CA GLY A 163 10.89 19.25 18.04
C GLY A 163 10.51 18.01 18.85
N GLY A 164 11.41 17.03 18.96
CA GLY A 164 11.29 15.87 19.84
C GLY A 164 11.09 14.51 19.15
N PRO A 165 10.69 13.50 19.93
CA PRO A 165 10.58 12.09 19.48
C PRO A 165 9.57 11.83 18.36
N SER A 166 8.51 12.64 18.26
CA SER A 166 7.44 12.50 17.25
C SER A 166 7.47 13.59 16.17
N ALA A 167 8.61 14.25 16.00
CA ALA A 167 8.75 15.42 15.15
C ALA A 167 8.46 15.14 13.65
N LEU A 168 8.87 13.98 13.13
CA LEU A 168 8.64 13.62 11.72
C LEU A 168 7.14 13.38 11.48
N THR A 169 6.52 12.57 12.33
CA THR A 169 5.09 12.25 12.29
C THR A 169 4.26 13.53 12.39
N ARG A 170 4.55 14.40 13.36
CA ARG A 170 3.83 15.68 13.52
C ARG A 170 3.98 16.58 12.29
N ARG A 171 5.18 16.63 11.69
CA ARG A 171 5.43 17.40 10.47
C ARG A 171 4.62 16.87 9.28
N VAL A 172 4.59 15.55 9.09
CA VAL A 172 3.82 14.89 8.03
C VAL A 172 2.31 15.05 8.24
N LEU A 173 1.82 14.97 9.47
CA LEU A 173 0.39 15.20 9.75
C LEU A 173 -0.03 16.65 9.53
N ALA A 174 0.86 17.61 9.83
CA ALA A 174 0.58 19.03 9.70
C ALA A 174 0.68 19.56 8.26
N SER A 175 1.28 18.81 7.33
CA SER A 175 1.51 19.27 5.95
C SER A 175 0.24 19.25 5.08
N GLY A 176 -0.79 18.50 5.49
CA GLY A 176 -1.96 18.23 4.66
C GLY A 176 -1.71 17.24 3.51
N THR A 177 -0.57 16.54 3.51
CA THR A 177 -0.23 15.54 2.48
C THR A 177 -0.71 14.13 2.81
N ILE A 178 -1.23 13.89 4.02
CA ILE A 178 -1.90 12.63 4.37
C ILE A 178 -3.36 12.71 3.90
N PRO A 179 -3.80 11.77 3.05
CA PRO A 179 -5.15 11.76 2.51
C PRO A 179 -6.18 11.45 3.60
N HIS A 180 -7.40 11.89 3.36
CA HIS A 180 -8.52 11.55 4.22
C HIS A 180 -8.95 10.10 3.98
N SER A 181 -8.87 9.25 5.01
CA SER A 181 -9.46 7.90 4.98
C SER A 181 -10.82 7.88 5.69
N ARG A 182 -11.76 7.21 5.04
CA ARG A 182 -13.11 6.94 5.56
C ARG A 182 -13.18 5.62 6.32
N SER A 183 -12.13 4.81 6.28
CA SER A 183 -12.07 3.53 6.98
C SER A 183 -12.28 3.71 8.50
N VAL A 184 -12.86 2.69 9.12
CA VAL A 184 -12.95 2.59 10.59
C VAL A 184 -11.68 1.98 11.20
N ASP A 185 -10.79 1.47 10.35
CA ASP A 185 -9.52 0.87 10.75
C ASP A 185 -8.56 1.92 11.34
N VAL A 186 -7.56 1.40 12.05
CA VAL A 186 -6.39 2.15 12.48
C VAL A 186 -5.46 2.34 11.28
N LEU A 187 -5.01 3.57 11.05
CA LEU A 187 -4.20 3.92 9.89
C LEU A 187 -2.71 3.98 10.28
N PRO A 188 -1.84 3.13 9.71
CA PRO A 188 -0.40 3.15 9.99
C PRO A 188 0.30 4.26 9.22
N LEU A 189 1.24 4.94 9.88
CA LEU A 189 2.09 5.97 9.29
C LEU A 189 3.54 5.75 9.74
N GLY A 190 4.40 5.36 8.81
CA GLY A 190 5.84 5.28 9.00
C GLY A 190 6.53 6.54 8.49
N CYS A 191 7.48 7.08 9.25
CA CYS A 191 8.29 8.22 8.84
C CYS A 191 9.77 7.93 9.11
N PHE A 192 10.61 8.15 8.12
CA PHE A 192 12.05 7.96 8.23
C PHE A 192 12.80 9.12 7.59
N ALA A 193 13.87 9.55 8.26
CA ALA A 193 14.81 10.53 7.75
C ALA A 193 16.25 10.11 8.06
N GLY A 194 17.04 9.86 7.02
CA GLY A 194 18.49 9.74 7.07
C GLY A 194 19.13 11.09 6.79
N ILE A 195 19.77 11.66 7.79
CA ILE A 195 20.44 12.96 7.73
C ILE A 195 21.94 12.70 7.64
N GLY A 196 22.53 12.98 6.49
CA GLY A 196 23.94 12.71 6.19
C GLY A 196 24.39 13.42 4.91
N PRO A 197 25.53 13.03 4.32
CA PRO A 197 26.04 13.63 3.08
C PRO A 197 25.08 13.47 1.91
N SER A 198 24.36 12.35 1.88
CA SER A 198 23.27 12.09 0.95
C SER A 198 21.99 11.85 1.75
N PRO A 199 21.19 12.90 2.01
CA PRO A 199 19.94 12.75 2.76
C PRO A 199 19.00 11.75 2.10
N LEU A 200 18.31 10.99 2.94
CA LEU A 200 17.35 9.95 2.55
C LEU A 200 16.07 10.16 3.35
N ALA A 201 14.92 9.91 2.74
CA ALA A 201 13.65 9.95 3.42
C ALA A 201 12.73 8.84 2.92
N GLU A 202 11.84 8.41 3.79
CA GLU A 202 10.78 7.46 3.46
C GLU A 202 9.56 7.83 4.30
N VAL A 203 8.39 7.88 3.67
CA VAL A 203 7.10 7.91 4.35
C VAL A 203 6.26 6.79 3.82
N LYS A 204 5.72 5.97 4.72
CA LYS A 204 4.79 4.88 4.39
C LYS A 204 3.43 5.18 4.99
N PHE A 205 2.37 5.01 4.22
CA PHE A 205 1.00 5.13 4.71
C PHE A 205 0.26 3.82 4.40
N GLY A 206 -0.07 3.06 5.44
CA GLY A 206 -0.42 1.65 5.30
C GLY A 206 0.78 0.79 4.90
N ALA A 207 0.61 -0.03 3.86
CA ALA A 207 1.62 -0.90 3.27
C ALA A 207 2.43 -0.24 2.12
N SER A 208 2.02 0.94 1.62
CA SER A 208 2.68 1.59 0.48
C SER A 208 3.54 2.80 0.85
N ASP A 209 4.50 3.11 -0.03
CA ASP A 209 5.26 4.36 -0.02
C ASP A 209 4.38 5.56 -0.43
N TRP A 210 4.63 6.69 0.23
CA TRP A 210 3.82 7.90 0.09
C TRP A 210 4.67 9.14 -0.22
N ASP A 211 5.00 9.29 -1.50
CA ASP A 211 5.94 10.30 -2.02
C ASP A 211 5.58 11.74 -1.69
N ALA A 212 4.27 12.04 -1.60
CA ALA A 212 3.77 13.38 -1.31
C ALA A 212 4.33 13.90 0.03
N SER A 213 4.57 13.00 0.99
CA SER A 213 5.14 13.34 2.29
C SER A 213 6.65 13.13 2.34
N THR A 214 7.22 12.21 1.56
CA THR A 214 8.67 11.93 1.52
C THR A 214 9.49 13.19 1.25
N ARG A 215 9.09 14.00 0.26
CA ARG A 215 9.78 15.26 -0.09
C ARG A 215 9.86 16.28 1.06
N LEU A 216 8.94 16.22 2.02
CA LEU A 216 8.95 17.09 3.20
C LEU A 216 10.10 16.75 4.16
N LEU A 217 10.48 15.47 4.20
CA LEU A 217 11.52 14.94 5.09
C LEU A 217 12.91 14.97 4.43
N GLU A 218 13.00 14.93 3.10
CA GLU A 218 14.28 15.13 2.38
C GLU A 218 14.90 16.50 2.70
N GLY A 219 14.06 17.52 2.91
CA GLY A 219 14.49 18.90 3.18
C GLY A 219 14.93 19.21 4.62
N LEU A 220 15.19 18.20 5.46
CA LEU A 220 15.54 18.42 6.88
C LEU A 220 16.97 18.92 7.11
N GLY A 221 17.87 18.69 6.15
CA GLY A 221 19.27 19.13 6.18
C GLY A 221 20.25 17.98 6.00
N SER A 222 21.54 18.29 6.16
CA SER A 222 22.64 17.35 5.99
C SER A 222 23.71 17.54 7.07
N ILE A 223 24.59 16.54 7.19
CA ILE A 223 25.83 16.56 7.99
C ILE A 223 26.92 15.85 7.17
N ASP A 224 28.17 16.28 7.30
CA ASP A 224 29.24 15.82 6.39
C ASP A 224 29.89 14.51 6.84
N ASP A 225 30.00 14.25 8.15
CA ASP A 225 30.87 13.20 8.71
C ASP A 225 30.11 11.97 9.26
N GLY A 226 28.93 11.66 8.73
CA GLY A 226 28.19 10.47 9.14
C GLY A 226 26.70 10.54 8.84
N TYR A 227 25.92 9.66 9.47
CA TYR A 227 24.47 9.65 9.34
C TYR A 227 23.79 9.67 10.69
N VAL A 228 22.73 10.45 10.81
CA VAL A 228 21.70 10.32 11.84
C VAL A 228 20.44 9.79 11.15
N MET A 229 19.97 8.63 11.59
CA MET A 229 18.82 7.94 11.01
C MET A 229 17.69 7.96 12.04
N LEU A 230 16.65 8.72 11.75
CA LEU A 230 15.50 8.90 12.62
C LEU A 230 14.32 8.13 12.03
N ARG A 231 13.78 7.18 12.78
CA ARG A 231 12.58 6.43 12.38
C ARG A 231 11.48 6.64 13.40
N GLU A 232 10.28 6.86 12.91
CA GLU A 232 9.05 6.92 13.71
C GLU A 232 8.02 6.01 13.08
N TRP A 233 7.21 5.38 13.91
CA TRP A 233 6.04 4.65 13.46
C TRP A 233 4.86 5.01 14.35
N ALA A 234 3.77 5.40 13.69
CA ALA A 234 2.59 5.92 14.31
C ALA A 234 1.35 5.16 13.85
N LEU A 235 0.40 4.97 14.77
CA LEU A 235 -0.94 4.46 14.49
C LEU A 235 -1.96 5.57 14.76
N LEU A 236 -2.75 5.90 13.73
CA LEU A 236 -3.82 6.88 13.80
C LEU A 236 -5.14 6.14 14.04
N THR A 237 -5.63 6.18 15.28
CA THR A 237 -6.90 5.57 15.66
C THR A 237 -8.02 6.61 15.50
N PRO A 238 -9.00 6.40 14.61
CA PRO A 238 -10.10 7.34 14.47
C PRO A 238 -10.93 7.41 15.76
N VAL A 239 -11.22 8.63 16.23
CA VAL A 239 -12.02 8.84 17.47
C VAL A 239 -13.48 9.20 17.19
N GLU A 240 -13.82 9.40 15.92
CA GLU A 240 -15.16 9.77 15.46
C GLU A 240 -15.44 9.21 14.06
N ALA A 241 -16.71 9.25 13.66
CA ALA A 241 -17.13 8.87 12.33
C ALA A 241 -16.53 9.82 11.28
N PRO A 242 -16.26 9.34 10.05
CA PRO A 242 -15.77 10.21 8.99
C PRO A 242 -16.82 11.30 8.64
N PRO A 243 -16.38 12.52 8.30
CA PRO A 243 -17.28 13.56 7.78
C PRO A 243 -18.02 13.08 6.53
N ALA A 244 -19.12 13.74 6.17
CA ALA A 244 -19.83 13.45 4.93
C ALA A 244 -18.90 13.62 3.72
N LEU A 245 -18.95 12.66 2.79
CA LEU A 245 -18.17 12.73 1.57
C LEU A 245 -18.68 13.88 0.70
N THR A 246 -17.77 14.70 0.22
CA THR A 246 -18.06 15.78 -0.75
C THR A 246 -17.19 15.58 -1.99
N ARG A 247 -17.64 16.11 -3.14
CA ARG A 247 -16.83 16.10 -4.37
C ARG A 247 -15.46 16.74 -4.14
N GLN A 248 -15.42 17.86 -3.40
CA GLN A 248 -14.19 18.57 -3.08
C GLN A 248 -13.24 17.71 -2.22
N SER A 249 -13.74 17.09 -1.15
CA SER A 249 -12.91 16.26 -0.28
C SER A 249 -12.37 15.03 -1.01
N LEU A 250 -13.19 14.41 -1.88
CA LEU A 250 -12.74 13.28 -2.68
C LEU A 250 -11.68 13.70 -3.70
N GLN A 251 -11.93 14.79 -4.43
CA GLN A 251 -10.96 15.31 -5.40
C GLN A 251 -9.64 15.70 -4.74
N ALA A 252 -9.65 16.20 -3.50
CA ALA A 252 -8.43 16.50 -2.75
C ALA A 252 -7.60 15.24 -2.46
N THR A 253 -8.24 14.13 -2.08
CA THR A 253 -7.53 12.83 -1.93
C THR A 253 -6.95 12.36 -3.28
N LEU A 254 -7.73 12.43 -4.35
CA LEU A 254 -7.29 12.04 -5.70
C LEU A 254 -6.15 12.94 -6.22
N ASP A 255 -6.15 14.23 -5.85
CA ASP A 255 -5.08 15.16 -6.19
C ASP A 255 -3.75 14.79 -5.52
N LEU A 256 -3.78 14.21 -4.31
CA LEU A 256 -2.59 13.67 -3.65
C LEU A 256 -2.09 12.41 -4.36
N LEU A 257 -3.00 11.48 -4.70
CA LEU A 257 -2.66 10.26 -5.45
C LEU A 257 -2.05 10.57 -6.82
N ARG A 258 -2.52 11.64 -7.49
CA ARG A 258 -1.93 12.11 -8.76
C ARG A 258 -0.42 12.39 -8.65
N GLY A 259 0.08 12.70 -7.46
CA GLY A 259 1.52 12.87 -7.23
C GLY A 259 2.36 11.63 -7.58
N GLN A 260 1.73 10.45 -7.65
CA GLN A 260 2.36 9.14 -7.87
C GLN A 260 2.17 8.59 -9.30
N LEU A 261 1.74 9.40 -10.27
CA LEU A 261 1.57 9.00 -11.69
C LEU A 261 2.80 8.31 -12.33
N HIS A 262 3.98 8.49 -11.75
CA HIS A 262 5.24 7.92 -12.22
C HIS A 262 5.59 6.59 -11.56
N ASN A 263 4.89 6.20 -10.49
CA ASN A 263 5.11 4.96 -9.78
C ASN A 263 4.21 3.85 -10.36
N PRO A 264 4.77 2.88 -11.10
CA PRO A 264 3.98 1.84 -11.76
C PRO A 264 3.34 0.83 -10.79
N HIS A 265 3.68 0.87 -9.50
CA HIS A 265 3.04 0.07 -8.44
C HIS A 265 1.94 0.84 -7.69
N SER A 266 1.56 2.03 -8.18
CA SER A 266 0.48 2.84 -7.60
C SER A 266 -0.70 2.95 -8.56
N GLU A 267 -1.91 3.06 -8.01
CA GLU A 267 -3.15 3.24 -8.78
C GLU A 267 -3.08 4.42 -9.77
N ALA A 268 -2.48 5.53 -9.35
CA ALA A 268 -2.31 6.68 -10.24
C ALA A 268 -1.32 6.40 -11.38
N GLY A 269 -0.33 5.54 -11.14
CA GLY A 269 0.68 5.17 -12.11
C GLY A 269 0.29 4.00 -12.99
N TRP A 270 -0.91 3.42 -12.89
CA TRP A 270 -1.44 2.45 -13.85
C TRP A 270 -2.07 3.14 -15.07
N HIS A 271 -2.33 2.40 -16.14
CA HIS A 271 -2.85 2.92 -17.40
C HIS A 271 -4.13 3.71 -17.23
N GLY A 272 -5.12 3.13 -16.53
CA GLY A 272 -6.38 3.81 -16.24
C GLY A 272 -6.18 5.07 -15.39
N GLY A 273 -5.40 4.97 -14.32
CA GLY A 273 -5.04 6.10 -13.45
C GLY A 273 -4.40 7.27 -14.20
N ARG A 274 -3.50 6.97 -15.13
CA ARG A 274 -2.88 7.95 -16.05
C ARG A 274 -3.89 8.53 -17.03
N ALA A 275 -4.74 7.70 -17.61
CA ALA A 275 -5.74 8.09 -18.61
C ALA A 275 -6.73 9.13 -18.05
N HIS A 276 -7.37 8.83 -16.92
CA HIS A 276 -8.30 9.76 -16.29
C HIS A 276 -7.59 10.77 -15.35
N GLY A 277 -6.27 10.66 -15.20
CA GLY A 277 -5.41 11.57 -14.43
C GLY A 277 -5.86 11.80 -12.99
N MET A 278 -6.44 10.79 -12.32
CA MET A 278 -7.07 10.94 -10.99
C MET A 278 -8.03 12.16 -10.89
N ARG A 279 -8.81 12.45 -11.93
CA ARG A 279 -9.79 13.55 -11.97
C ARG A 279 -11.21 13.00 -11.99
N LEU A 280 -12.08 13.53 -11.13
CA LEU A 280 -13.52 13.26 -11.21
C LEU A 280 -14.11 13.99 -12.43
N GLY A 281 -14.86 13.27 -13.26
CA GLY A 281 -15.74 13.85 -14.29
C GLY A 281 -16.93 14.56 -13.65
N ASP A 282 -17.78 15.25 -14.42
CA ASP A 282 -18.87 16.04 -13.85
C ASP A 282 -19.95 15.16 -13.17
N PRO A 283 -20.66 15.66 -12.15
CA PRO A 283 -21.89 15.03 -11.68
C PRO A 283 -22.93 15.01 -12.81
N GLY A 284 -23.82 14.02 -12.79
CA GLY A 284 -24.70 13.79 -13.93
C GLY A 284 -25.90 12.92 -13.61
N ARG A 285 -26.36 12.20 -14.64
CA ARG A 285 -27.46 11.25 -14.56
C ARG A 285 -27.21 10.12 -15.53
N ILE A 286 -27.69 8.93 -15.18
CA ILE A 286 -27.71 7.78 -16.07
C ILE A 286 -29.16 7.62 -16.55
N ASP A 287 -29.39 7.96 -17.82
CA ASP A 287 -30.73 7.94 -18.40
C ASP A 287 -31.20 6.49 -18.62
N GLY A 288 -32.51 6.24 -18.43
CA GLY A 288 -33.13 4.94 -18.75
C GLY A 288 -33.13 3.90 -17.63
N VAL A 289 -32.51 4.17 -16.48
CA VAL A 289 -32.45 3.23 -15.33
C VAL A 289 -32.77 3.94 -14.01
N THR A 290 -33.32 3.20 -13.04
CA THR A 290 -33.47 3.68 -11.66
C THR A 290 -32.33 3.16 -10.82
N LEU A 291 -31.41 4.03 -10.43
CA LEU A 291 -30.21 3.65 -9.69
C LEU A 291 -30.51 3.39 -8.21
N PRO A 292 -29.78 2.45 -7.57
CA PRO A 292 -29.76 2.34 -6.11
C PRO A 292 -29.38 3.66 -5.46
N ARG A 293 -29.88 3.89 -4.24
CA ARG A 293 -29.81 5.18 -3.56
C ARG A 293 -28.39 5.74 -3.45
N ASP A 294 -27.42 4.90 -3.16
CA ASP A 294 -26.05 5.32 -2.91
C ASP A 294 -25.31 5.69 -4.20
N LEU A 295 -25.46 4.90 -5.27
CA LEU A 295 -24.99 5.24 -6.61
C LEU A 295 -25.69 6.51 -7.14
N ALA A 296 -27.02 6.62 -6.97
CA ALA A 296 -27.77 7.81 -7.38
C ALA A 296 -27.25 9.08 -6.69
N TRP A 297 -26.99 9.01 -5.38
CA TRP A 297 -26.41 10.11 -4.63
C TRP A 297 -25.00 10.45 -5.12
N PHE A 298 -24.15 9.45 -5.36
CA PHE A 298 -22.79 9.67 -5.83
C PHE A 298 -22.78 10.32 -7.22
N VAL A 299 -23.61 9.85 -8.15
CA VAL A 299 -23.71 10.41 -9.50
C VAL A 299 -24.19 11.86 -9.50
N ASP A 300 -25.17 12.18 -8.65
CA ASP A 300 -25.77 13.52 -8.55
C ASP A 300 -24.85 14.53 -7.81
N GLN A 301 -24.11 14.06 -6.81
CA GLN A 301 -23.36 14.95 -5.90
C GLN A 301 -21.85 14.91 -6.10
N ILE A 302 -21.33 13.76 -6.55
CA ILE A 302 -19.91 13.47 -6.64
C ILE A 302 -19.48 13.42 -8.09
N ALA A 303 -19.74 12.36 -8.87
CA ALA A 303 -19.29 12.25 -10.26
C ALA A 303 -20.05 11.15 -11.01
N ALA A 304 -20.28 11.35 -12.32
CA ALA A 304 -20.81 10.32 -13.21
C ALA A 304 -19.73 9.57 -14.01
N SER A 305 -18.50 10.07 -14.02
CA SER A 305 -17.36 9.48 -14.74
C SER A 305 -16.01 9.90 -14.14
N GLY A 306 -14.91 9.39 -14.71
CA GLY A 306 -13.55 9.79 -14.38
C GLY A 306 -12.91 8.90 -13.32
N ALA A 307 -12.25 9.49 -12.32
CA ALA A 307 -11.44 8.73 -11.37
C ALA A 307 -12.21 7.62 -10.63
N GLY A 308 -11.72 6.40 -10.79
CA GLY A 308 -12.25 5.18 -10.19
C GLY A 308 -11.34 3.98 -10.47
N PRO A 309 -11.77 2.78 -10.05
CA PRO A 309 -10.99 1.55 -10.22
C PRO A 309 -10.69 1.24 -11.70
N GLY A 310 -9.55 0.60 -11.96
CA GLY A 310 -9.15 0.19 -13.31
C GLY A 310 -9.07 1.39 -14.25
N TYR A 311 -9.88 1.37 -15.32
CA TYR A 311 -9.92 2.43 -16.34
C TYR A 311 -10.76 3.65 -15.94
N GLY A 312 -11.29 3.67 -14.72
CA GLY A 312 -12.11 4.75 -14.20
C GLY A 312 -13.61 4.47 -14.32
N LEU A 313 -14.40 5.32 -13.67
CA LEU A 313 -15.85 5.27 -13.73
C LEU A 313 -16.32 5.58 -15.16
N ASP A 314 -17.03 4.62 -15.74
CA ASP A 314 -17.74 4.73 -17.01
C ASP A 314 -19.12 4.11 -16.85
N LEU A 315 -20.05 4.93 -16.32
CA LEU A 315 -21.33 4.43 -15.86
C LEU A 315 -22.34 4.33 -17.02
N GLN A 316 -22.66 3.12 -17.43
CA GLN A 316 -23.56 2.88 -18.57
C GLN A 316 -24.68 1.88 -18.20
N PRO A 317 -25.92 2.08 -18.71
CA PRO A 317 -26.95 1.06 -18.59
C PRO A 317 -26.50 -0.25 -19.24
N GLY A 318 -26.49 -1.34 -18.47
CA GLY A 318 -26.23 -2.69 -18.97
C GLY A 318 -27.51 -3.43 -19.34
N GLU A 319 -27.35 -4.65 -19.84
CA GLU A 319 -28.46 -5.58 -20.08
C GLU A 319 -29.00 -6.15 -18.75
N ASP A 320 -30.20 -6.74 -18.79
CA ASP A 320 -30.76 -7.59 -17.72
C ASP A 320 -30.75 -7.01 -16.29
N GLY A 321 -30.91 -5.69 -16.17
CA GLY A 321 -30.98 -5.04 -14.86
C GLY A 321 -29.63 -4.75 -14.23
N TRP A 322 -28.59 -4.57 -15.05
CA TRP A 322 -27.26 -4.17 -14.60
C TRP A 322 -26.92 -2.74 -15.00
N VAL A 323 -25.94 -2.16 -14.31
CA VAL A 323 -25.24 -0.93 -14.69
C VAL A 323 -23.76 -1.24 -14.69
N GLN A 324 -23.09 -1.02 -15.82
CA GLN A 324 -21.63 -1.09 -15.87
C GLN A 324 -21.05 0.06 -15.05
N LEU A 325 -20.02 -0.23 -14.25
CA LEU A 325 -19.37 0.75 -13.39
C LEU A 325 -18.03 1.23 -13.95
N ALA A 326 -17.19 0.28 -14.36
CA ALA A 326 -15.83 0.51 -14.80
C ALA A 326 -15.27 -0.75 -15.46
N THR A 327 -14.32 -0.59 -16.38
CA THR A 327 -13.53 -1.70 -16.92
C THR A 327 -12.31 -1.96 -16.04
N ALA A 328 -12.08 -3.22 -15.66
CA ALA A 328 -10.97 -3.65 -14.82
C ALA A 328 -9.69 -3.94 -15.61
N GLY A 329 -9.81 -4.11 -16.93
CA GLY A 329 -8.73 -4.54 -17.82
C GLY A 329 -8.74 -6.05 -18.03
N CYS A 330 -7.93 -6.55 -18.96
CA CYS A 330 -7.85 -7.96 -19.33
C CYS A 330 -9.21 -8.60 -19.74
N GLY A 331 -10.17 -7.78 -20.18
CA GLY A 331 -11.50 -8.24 -20.57
C GLY A 331 -12.48 -8.37 -19.40
N ASP A 332 -12.10 -7.92 -18.21
CA ASP A 332 -12.96 -7.95 -17.02
C ASP A 332 -13.65 -6.60 -16.80
N ASP A 333 -14.89 -6.65 -16.30
CA ASP A 333 -15.70 -5.46 -16.01
C ASP A 333 -16.34 -5.52 -14.62
N TRP A 334 -16.44 -4.37 -13.95
CA TRP A 334 -17.26 -4.23 -12.76
C TRP A 334 -18.68 -3.79 -13.14
N GLY A 335 -19.67 -4.51 -12.61
CA GLY A 335 -21.08 -4.23 -12.79
C GLY A 335 -21.83 -4.14 -11.46
N LEU A 336 -22.82 -3.26 -11.40
CA LEU A 336 -23.78 -3.19 -10.30
C LEU A 336 -25.11 -3.81 -10.72
N LYS A 337 -25.67 -4.65 -9.87
CA LYS A 337 -27.00 -5.24 -10.05
C LYS A 337 -28.07 -4.30 -9.50
N LEU A 338 -29.00 -3.85 -10.34
CA LEU A 338 -30.01 -2.85 -9.96
C LEU A 338 -31.02 -3.36 -8.91
N GLU A 339 -31.26 -4.68 -8.88
CA GLU A 339 -32.23 -5.31 -7.97
C GLU A 339 -31.87 -5.10 -6.49
N ASP A 340 -30.61 -5.32 -6.13
CA ASP A 340 -30.13 -5.33 -4.75
C ASP A 340 -28.98 -4.34 -4.48
N GLY A 341 -28.43 -3.72 -5.53
CA GLY A 341 -27.33 -2.76 -5.45
C GLY A 341 -25.95 -3.39 -5.25
N THR A 342 -25.83 -4.72 -5.31
CA THR A 342 -24.54 -5.41 -5.13
C THR A 342 -23.62 -5.18 -6.32
N VAL A 343 -22.31 -5.17 -6.08
CA VAL A 343 -21.28 -4.99 -7.12
C VAL A 343 -20.56 -6.30 -7.37
N TRP A 344 -20.36 -6.61 -8.64
CA TRP A 344 -19.78 -7.84 -9.14
C TRP A 344 -18.63 -7.54 -10.09
N LEU A 345 -17.62 -8.40 -10.08
CA LEU A 345 -16.60 -8.50 -11.11
C LEU A 345 -17.02 -9.60 -12.08
N ASP A 346 -17.27 -9.22 -13.33
CA ASP A 346 -17.49 -10.13 -14.43
C ASP A 346 -16.14 -10.45 -15.07
N SER A 347 -15.57 -11.61 -14.70
CA SER A 347 -14.31 -12.12 -15.24
C SER A 347 -14.54 -13.34 -16.12
N ARG A 348 -15.77 -13.51 -16.66
CA ARG A 348 -16.12 -14.68 -17.47
C ARG A 348 -15.30 -14.80 -18.74
N GLY A 349 -14.82 -13.67 -19.29
CA GLY A 349 -13.93 -13.63 -20.44
C GLY A 349 -12.48 -14.06 -20.13
N SER A 350 -12.04 -13.99 -18.88
CA SER A 350 -10.66 -14.29 -18.47
C SER A 350 -10.53 -15.62 -17.71
N ASP A 351 -11.37 -15.85 -16.71
CA ASP A 351 -11.33 -17.03 -15.85
C ASP A 351 -12.66 -17.78 -15.71
N GLY A 352 -13.70 -17.32 -16.40
CA GLY A 352 -15.00 -17.99 -16.45
C GLY A 352 -15.91 -17.69 -15.24
N GLU A 353 -15.50 -16.81 -14.33
CA GLU A 353 -16.22 -16.56 -13.08
C GLU A 353 -16.99 -15.24 -13.06
N LEU A 354 -18.04 -15.19 -12.24
CA LEU A 354 -18.78 -13.96 -11.92
C LEU A 354 -18.87 -13.87 -10.39
N ARG A 355 -18.20 -12.87 -9.80
CA ARG A 355 -17.96 -12.81 -8.35
C ARG A 355 -18.55 -11.55 -7.74
N GLN A 356 -19.31 -11.70 -6.66
CA GLN A 356 -19.73 -10.54 -5.88
C GLN A 356 -18.52 -10.00 -5.13
N VAL A 357 -18.16 -8.74 -5.37
CA VAL A 357 -16.96 -8.11 -4.78
C VAL A 357 -17.32 -7.05 -3.74
N ALA A 358 -18.55 -6.52 -3.75
CA ALA A 358 -19.01 -5.62 -2.72
C ALA A 358 -20.54 -5.66 -2.50
N PRO A 359 -21.01 -5.31 -1.30
CA PRO A 359 -22.44 -5.25 -1.00
C PRO A 359 -23.15 -4.00 -1.55
N SER A 360 -22.40 -2.99 -2.02
CA SER A 360 -22.95 -1.73 -2.54
C SER A 360 -21.91 -0.98 -3.37
N PHE A 361 -22.34 -0.01 -4.18
CA PHE A 361 -21.43 0.89 -4.91
C PHE A 361 -20.48 1.63 -3.95
N SER A 362 -21.01 2.17 -2.85
CA SER A 362 -20.19 2.93 -1.90
C SER A 362 -19.11 2.06 -1.26
N ALA A 363 -19.45 0.82 -0.89
CA ALA A 363 -18.48 -0.11 -0.32
C ALA A 363 -17.37 -0.46 -1.32
N TRP A 364 -17.72 -0.67 -2.59
CA TRP A 364 -16.75 -0.93 -3.66
C TRP A 364 -15.81 0.27 -3.91
N TYR A 365 -16.37 1.47 -4.09
CA TYR A 365 -15.58 2.67 -4.38
C TYR A 365 -14.69 3.09 -3.20
N GLU A 366 -15.21 2.99 -1.97
CA GLU A 366 -14.41 3.29 -0.77
C GLU A 366 -13.31 2.25 -0.55
N ALA A 367 -13.55 0.96 -0.84
CA ALA A 367 -12.51 -0.07 -0.76
C ALA A 367 -11.39 0.16 -1.77
N TRP A 368 -11.72 0.55 -3.01
CA TRP A 368 -10.71 0.96 -3.99
C TRP A 368 -9.92 2.18 -3.53
N LEU A 369 -10.60 3.24 -3.07
CA LEU A 369 -9.93 4.46 -2.65
C LEU A 369 -8.99 4.19 -1.47
N ASP A 370 -9.39 3.31 -0.57
CA ASP A 370 -8.58 2.92 0.58
C ASP A 370 -7.39 2.05 0.17
N ASN A 371 -7.54 1.11 -0.78
CA ASN A 371 -6.42 0.39 -1.43
C ASN A 371 -5.45 1.35 -2.13
N ALA A 372 -5.97 2.29 -2.93
CA ALA A 372 -5.17 3.27 -3.66
C ALA A 372 -4.30 4.13 -2.75
N VAL A 373 -4.79 4.38 -1.53
CA VAL A 373 -4.14 5.23 -0.53
C VAL A 373 -3.20 4.43 0.37
N ARG A 374 -3.59 3.23 0.79
CA ARG A 374 -2.88 2.46 1.82
C ARG A 374 -1.99 1.34 1.25
N GLY A 375 -2.23 0.92 0.01
CA GLY A 375 -1.68 -0.32 -0.53
C GLY A 375 -2.30 -1.55 0.12
N GLY A 376 -2.51 -2.60 -0.68
CA GLY A 376 -3.00 -3.90 -0.21
C GLY A 376 -4.52 -4.01 -0.03
N GLY A 377 -4.97 -5.24 0.24
CA GLY A 377 -6.39 -5.60 0.28
C GLY A 377 -6.90 -6.25 -1.03
N PRO A 378 -8.21 -6.44 -1.20
CA PRO A 378 -8.76 -7.30 -2.25
C PRO A 378 -8.53 -6.80 -3.69
N PHE A 379 -8.11 -5.53 -3.86
CA PHE A 379 -7.69 -4.98 -5.15
C PHE A 379 -6.19 -5.20 -5.44
N GLY A 380 -5.39 -5.69 -4.49
CA GLY A 380 -4.01 -6.14 -4.71
C GLY A 380 -3.91 -7.67 -4.91
N ASP A 381 -4.85 -8.44 -4.35
CA ASP A 381 -4.79 -9.92 -4.30
C ASP A 381 -5.52 -10.63 -5.46
N VAL A 382 -5.58 -10.02 -6.65
CA VAL A 382 -6.24 -10.69 -7.79
C VAL A 382 -5.35 -11.85 -8.26
N PRO A 383 -5.86 -13.10 -8.32
CA PRO A 383 -5.11 -14.23 -8.84
C PRO A 383 -4.75 -13.97 -10.30
N HIS A 384 -3.48 -13.66 -10.55
CA HIS A 384 -3.04 -13.08 -11.82
C HIS A 384 -2.39 -14.10 -12.77
N HIS A 385 -2.19 -15.34 -12.29
CA HIS A 385 -1.61 -16.44 -13.06
C HIS A 385 -2.45 -16.87 -14.28
N SER A 386 -3.72 -16.50 -14.34
CA SER A 386 -4.61 -16.78 -15.49
C SER A 386 -4.61 -15.65 -16.54
N HIS A 387 -4.03 -14.49 -16.25
CA HIS A 387 -4.17 -13.33 -17.14
C HIS A 387 -3.31 -13.44 -18.40
N ALA A 388 -3.91 -13.06 -19.54
CA ALA A 388 -3.28 -13.18 -20.86
C ALA A 388 -1.92 -12.46 -20.97
N ALA A 389 -1.76 -11.29 -20.32
CA ALA A 389 -0.49 -10.58 -20.32
C ALA A 389 0.61 -11.31 -19.54
N ILE A 390 0.28 -11.95 -18.42
CA ILE A 390 1.25 -12.70 -17.60
C ILE A 390 1.65 -13.99 -18.31
N ASN A 391 0.71 -14.66 -18.98
CA ASN A 391 1.02 -15.80 -19.84
C ASN A 391 1.93 -15.41 -21.02
N ALA A 392 1.72 -14.24 -21.63
CA ALA A 392 2.61 -13.72 -22.66
C ALA A 392 4.02 -13.45 -22.12
N LEU A 393 4.15 -12.89 -20.90
CA LEU A 393 5.44 -12.69 -20.25
C LEU A 393 6.15 -14.02 -19.96
N ALA A 394 5.43 -15.01 -19.41
CA ALA A 394 5.96 -16.32 -19.11
C ALA A 394 6.50 -17.03 -20.37
N GLN A 395 5.79 -16.97 -21.49
CA GLN A 395 6.26 -17.52 -22.77
C GLN A 395 7.55 -16.85 -23.24
N VAL A 396 7.65 -15.53 -23.13
CA VAL A 396 8.85 -14.77 -23.50
C VAL A 396 10.05 -15.15 -22.63
N LEU A 397 9.83 -15.40 -21.34
CA LEU A 397 10.88 -15.82 -20.39
C LEU A 397 11.32 -17.28 -20.60
N GLU A 398 10.41 -18.18 -20.97
CA GLU A 398 10.72 -19.60 -21.25
C GLU A 398 11.53 -19.80 -22.54
N ASP A 399 11.44 -18.88 -23.51
CA ASP A 399 12.12 -18.98 -24.79
C ASP A 399 13.64 -18.65 -24.73
N ASP A 400 14.21 -18.38 -23.55
CA ASP A 400 15.66 -18.23 -23.28
C ASP A 400 16.38 -17.19 -24.18
N SER A 401 15.63 -16.30 -24.83
CA SER A 401 16.12 -15.47 -25.95
C SER A 401 16.23 -13.98 -25.65
N VAL A 402 16.08 -13.57 -24.38
CA VAL A 402 15.91 -12.15 -24.07
C VAL A 402 17.03 -11.61 -23.20
N GLU A 403 18.02 -11.00 -23.84
CA GLU A 403 19.03 -10.16 -23.17
C GLU A 403 18.45 -8.77 -22.77
N ASP A 404 17.26 -8.39 -23.28
CA ASP A 404 16.62 -7.10 -23.05
C ASP A 404 15.08 -7.16 -23.21
N LEU A 405 14.34 -7.04 -22.10
CA LEU A 405 12.85 -7.01 -22.07
C LEU A 405 12.28 -5.59 -22.29
N SER A 406 13.12 -4.55 -22.29
CA SER A 406 12.65 -3.15 -22.33
C SER A 406 11.98 -2.75 -23.65
N GLY A 407 12.18 -3.53 -24.71
CA GLY A 407 11.54 -3.36 -26.02
C GLY A 407 10.25 -4.18 -26.24
N LEU A 408 9.77 -4.91 -25.22
CA LEU A 408 8.60 -5.77 -25.34
C LEU A 408 7.32 -4.95 -25.65
N ARG A 409 6.51 -5.45 -26.58
CA ARG A 409 5.21 -4.88 -26.96
C ARG A 409 4.15 -5.97 -26.93
N ILE A 410 2.99 -5.66 -26.36
CA ILE A 410 1.90 -6.62 -26.17
C ILE A 410 0.59 -6.02 -26.62
N ALA A 411 -0.01 -6.65 -27.62
CA ALA A 411 -1.37 -6.40 -28.03
C ALA A 411 -2.28 -7.44 -27.37
N LEU A 412 -3.02 -7.02 -26.35
CA LEU A 412 -4.05 -7.86 -25.75
C LEU A 412 -5.34 -7.73 -26.57
N GLN A 413 -6.00 -8.86 -26.81
CA GLN A 413 -7.28 -8.91 -27.53
C GLN A 413 -8.29 -9.76 -26.75
N SER A 414 -9.57 -9.39 -26.81
CA SER A 414 -10.66 -10.24 -26.34
C SER A 414 -10.81 -11.50 -27.23
N GLU A 415 -11.63 -12.47 -26.82
CA GLU A 415 -11.98 -13.62 -27.66
C GLU A 415 -12.57 -13.22 -29.03
N GLU A 416 -13.18 -12.04 -29.09
CA GLU A 416 -13.83 -11.47 -30.27
C GLU A 416 -12.86 -10.65 -31.15
N GLY A 417 -11.59 -10.53 -30.73
CA GLY A 417 -10.53 -9.84 -31.46
C GLY A 417 -10.50 -8.33 -31.23
N GLU A 418 -11.25 -7.81 -30.26
CA GLU A 418 -11.24 -6.38 -29.92
C GLU A 418 -10.02 -6.05 -29.02
N PRO A 419 -9.37 -4.88 -29.20
CA PRO A 419 -8.28 -4.48 -28.33
C PRO A 419 -8.74 -4.30 -26.88
N ILE A 420 -8.03 -4.90 -25.94
CA ILE A 420 -8.25 -4.75 -24.49
C ILE A 420 -6.99 -4.19 -23.82
N GLY A 421 -7.17 -3.42 -22.76
CA GLY A 421 -6.06 -2.92 -21.96
C GLY A 421 -5.63 -3.89 -20.85
N PRO A 422 -4.42 -3.78 -20.29
CA PRO A 422 -3.99 -4.59 -19.15
C PRO A 422 -4.80 -4.27 -17.90
N CYS A 423 -4.99 -5.25 -17.02
CA CYS A 423 -5.42 -4.98 -15.65
C CYS A 423 -4.23 -4.53 -14.80
N HIS A 424 -4.52 -3.97 -13.63
CA HIS A 424 -3.50 -3.48 -12.70
C HIS A 424 -2.50 -4.55 -12.24
N ALA A 425 -2.95 -5.79 -12.04
CA ALA A 425 -2.06 -6.89 -11.66
C ALA A 425 -1.03 -7.17 -12.76
N CYS A 426 -1.45 -7.16 -14.02
CA CYS A 426 -0.54 -7.29 -15.16
C CYS A 426 0.45 -6.13 -15.23
N GLU A 427 0.01 -4.89 -15.03
CA GLU A 427 0.91 -3.74 -14.99
C GLU A 427 1.92 -3.83 -13.85
N SER A 428 1.49 -4.22 -12.65
CA SER A 428 2.37 -4.38 -11.49
C SER A 428 3.40 -5.47 -11.72
N THR A 429 2.99 -6.65 -12.21
CA THR A 429 3.93 -7.74 -12.53
C THR A 429 4.96 -7.31 -13.55
N TYR A 430 4.56 -6.59 -14.60
CA TYR A 430 5.49 -6.12 -15.63
C TYR A 430 6.50 -5.11 -15.06
N ALA A 431 6.05 -4.25 -14.16
CA ALA A 431 6.91 -3.31 -13.46
C ALA A 431 7.94 -4.04 -12.57
N ASP A 432 7.60 -5.16 -11.94
CA ASP A 432 8.55 -5.99 -11.17
C ASP A 432 9.68 -6.57 -12.03
N PHE A 433 9.48 -6.67 -13.35
CA PHE A 433 10.49 -7.09 -14.34
C PHE A 433 11.11 -5.91 -15.12
N ASP A 434 10.99 -4.68 -14.61
CA ASP A 434 11.50 -3.45 -15.24
C ASP A 434 10.92 -3.18 -16.65
N ILE A 435 9.74 -3.73 -16.98
CA ILE A 435 9.07 -3.51 -18.26
C ILE A 435 8.13 -2.30 -18.11
N PRO A 436 8.32 -1.22 -18.89
CA PRO A 436 7.49 -0.03 -18.75
C PRO A 436 6.07 -0.29 -19.22
N GLY A 437 5.08 0.35 -18.59
CA GLY A 437 3.66 0.25 -18.97
C GLY A 437 3.38 0.57 -20.44
N THR A 438 4.25 1.36 -21.11
CA THR A 438 4.15 1.59 -22.57
C THR A 438 4.23 0.31 -23.41
N ALA A 439 4.66 -0.82 -22.84
CA ALA A 439 4.59 -2.13 -23.51
C ALA A 439 3.17 -2.47 -23.98
N PHE A 440 2.15 -1.92 -23.33
CA PHE A 440 0.74 -2.10 -23.68
C PHE A 440 0.17 -0.99 -24.58
N ASP A 441 0.97 0.03 -24.94
CA ASP A 441 0.51 1.08 -25.85
C ASP A 441 0.48 0.56 -27.29
N PRO A 442 -0.66 0.63 -28.00
CA PRO A 442 -0.71 0.27 -29.41
C PRO A 442 -0.06 1.36 -30.26
N GLU A 443 0.90 1.02 -31.13
CA GLU A 443 1.28 1.90 -32.24
C GLU A 443 0.31 1.71 -33.43
N ASP A 444 -0.15 2.83 -34.00
CA ASP A 444 -0.76 2.97 -35.33
C ASP A 444 -1.78 1.90 -35.75
N ASN A 445 -3.01 1.94 -35.19
CA ASN A 445 -4.24 1.65 -35.94
C ASN A 445 -5.50 2.05 -35.15
N GLU A 446 -6.12 3.16 -35.57
CA GLU A 446 -7.54 3.54 -35.37
C GLU A 446 -8.07 3.63 -33.91
N PRO A 447 -9.15 4.42 -33.68
CA PRO A 447 -9.37 5.00 -32.36
C PRO A 447 -9.63 3.93 -31.31
N THR A 448 -8.84 3.96 -30.24
CA THR A 448 -8.93 3.02 -29.11
C THR A 448 -10.07 3.44 -28.19
N VAL A 449 -10.41 2.64 -27.17
CA VAL A 449 -11.36 3.02 -26.09
C VAL A 449 -11.01 4.40 -25.49
N MET A 450 -9.72 4.81 -25.54
CA MET A 450 -9.25 6.14 -25.14
C MET A 450 -9.77 7.29 -26.00
N ASP A 451 -10.20 7.05 -27.24
CA ASP A 451 -10.82 8.05 -28.11
C ASP A 451 -12.34 8.16 -27.89
N ARG A 452 -12.91 7.32 -27.00
CA ARG A 452 -14.33 7.33 -26.60
C ARG A 452 -14.56 7.85 -25.17
N LEU A 453 -13.51 8.04 -24.38
CA LEU A 453 -13.54 8.76 -23.09
C LEU A 453 -13.25 10.25 -23.30
#